data_AF-A0AAF0F0Y8-F1
#
_entry.id   AF-A0AAF0F0Y8-F1
#
_cell.length_a   1.000
_cell.length_b   1.000
_cell.length_c   1.000
_cell.angle_alpha   90.00
_cell.angle_beta   90.00
_cell.angle_gamma   90.00
#
_symmetry.space_group_name_H-M   'P 1'
#
loop_
_entity.id
_entity.type
_entity.pdbx_description
1 polymer ?
#
loop_
_entity_poly.entity_id
_entity_poly.type
_entity_poly.pdbx_seq_one_letter_code
_entity_poly.pdbx_strand_id
1 'polypeptide(L)'
;MLGTLGAVRTASLRIATPLQTALMPSSALARPGLETLPTFAFGGAIQTRNSAKRGGGTTKNNRNSAGRRLGVKRSGSMFVYPGEILVRQRGTSWHAGENVKMGRDHTLYATEPGVVWFYKPQQAQKHAEQKPALGELPLRLLKPTTITQATPEAVKPHPSSPRRERRYVGVALSRELSLPTKIGAPRPRRFDKIDLNALEREKELRRKGIEPIALDPSLA
;
A
#
# COMPACT_ATOMS: atom_id res chain seq x y z
N MET A 1 -23.30 -9.61 38.52
CA MET A 1 -23.39 -8.14 38.34
C MET A 1 -24.03 -7.86 36.99
N LEU A 2 -25.01 -6.94 36.95
CA LEU A 2 -25.74 -6.43 35.78
C LEU A 2 -26.46 -7.47 34.88
N GLY A 3 -27.79 -7.36 34.81
CA GLY A 3 -28.63 -7.96 33.76
C GLY A 3 -28.96 -6.95 32.66
N THR A 4 -29.54 -7.45 31.56
CA THR A 4 -30.00 -6.65 30.41
C THR A 4 -31.34 -5.96 30.64
N LEU A 5 -31.52 -4.74 30.13
CA LEU A 5 -32.77 -4.07 29.68
C LEU A 5 -32.41 -2.64 29.19
N GLY A 6 -33.25 -1.87 28.49
CA GLY A 6 -34.65 -2.16 28.12
C GLY A 6 -35.41 -1.06 27.35
N ALA A 7 -34.72 -0.15 26.65
CA ALA A 7 -35.30 0.82 25.70
C ALA A 7 -36.24 1.95 26.24
N VAL A 8 -36.72 2.76 25.28
CA VAL A 8 -37.78 3.80 25.33
C VAL A 8 -37.53 5.07 26.18
N ARG A 9 -37.40 6.20 25.46
CA ARG A 9 -37.75 7.54 25.96
C ARG A 9 -39.05 7.99 25.31
N THR A 10 -40.12 8.13 26.09
CA THR A 10 -41.34 8.87 25.69
C THR A 10 -41.29 10.29 26.22
N ALA A 11 -41.51 11.28 25.35
CA ALA A 11 -41.67 12.68 25.77
C ALA A 11 -43.17 12.97 25.99
N SER A 12 -43.54 13.42 27.19
CA SER A 12 -44.90 13.83 27.53
C SER A 12 -44.93 15.33 27.81
N LEU A 13 -45.82 16.07 27.14
CA LEU A 13 -46.05 17.49 27.38
C LEU A 13 -47.54 17.87 27.30
N ARG A 14 -48.11 18.03 28.49
CA ARG A 14 -49.06 19.10 28.90
C ARG A 14 -50.42 19.19 28.16
N ILE A 15 -51.38 18.47 28.75
CA ILE A 15 -52.68 18.94 29.30
C ILE A 15 -53.12 20.38 28.92
N ALA A 16 -54.40 20.54 28.60
CA ALA A 16 -55.04 21.75 28.05
C ALA A 16 -56.14 22.36 28.96
N THR A 17 -57.00 23.22 28.38
CA THR A 17 -58.24 23.85 28.91
C THR A 17 -58.03 25.09 29.81
N PRO A 18 -59.07 25.93 30.11
CA PRO A 18 -60.50 25.86 29.71
C PRO A 18 -61.18 27.18 29.21
N LEU A 19 -62.35 27.02 28.55
CA LEU A 19 -63.53 27.94 28.52
C LEU A 19 -63.36 29.39 27.97
N GLN A 20 -64.36 30.24 27.64
CA GLN A 20 -65.73 30.18 27.05
C GLN A 20 -66.20 31.67 26.88
N THR A 21 -67.25 32.14 26.15
CA THR A 21 -68.26 31.67 25.18
C THR A 21 -68.71 32.90 24.36
N ALA A 22 -69.06 32.77 23.06
CA ALA A 22 -69.85 33.80 22.35
C ALA A 22 -70.68 33.23 21.18
N LEU A 23 -72.01 33.41 21.26
CA LEU A 23 -73.02 33.31 20.19
C LEU A 23 -73.19 34.72 19.54
N MET A 24 -73.74 34.98 18.35
CA MET A 24 -74.46 34.22 17.29
C MET A 24 -74.24 34.95 15.93
N PRO A 25 -74.66 34.40 14.76
CA PRO A 25 -74.51 35.04 13.44
C PRO A 25 -75.72 35.92 13.06
N SER A 26 -75.60 36.73 12.00
CA SER A 26 -76.76 37.34 11.32
C SER A 26 -76.51 37.65 9.83
N SER A 27 -77.53 37.31 9.03
CA SER A 27 -77.85 37.69 7.64
C SER A 27 -76.83 38.45 6.77
N ALA A 28 -76.56 37.88 5.60
CA ALA A 28 -76.00 38.61 4.45
C ALA A 28 -76.99 39.64 3.86
N LEU A 29 -76.45 40.63 3.16
CA LEU A 29 -77.20 41.47 2.21
C LEU A 29 -76.37 41.67 0.93
N ALA A 30 -77.03 41.57 -0.23
CA ALA A 30 -76.35 41.44 -1.51
C ALA A 30 -75.90 42.77 -2.12
N ARG A 31 -74.86 42.72 -2.96
CA ARG A 31 -74.58 43.72 -3.99
C ARG A 31 -74.88 43.10 -5.36
N PRO A 32 -75.91 43.56 -6.10
CA PRO A 32 -76.15 43.11 -7.46
C PRO A 32 -75.15 43.75 -8.43
N GLY A 33 -74.71 43.00 -9.43
CA GLY A 33 -73.74 43.45 -10.42
C GLY A 33 -73.21 42.31 -11.29
N LEU A 34 -73.94 42.00 -12.36
CA LEU A 34 -73.34 41.40 -13.56
C LEU A 34 -72.40 42.47 -14.17
N GLU A 35 -71.33 42.18 -14.91
CA GLU A 35 -71.16 41.15 -15.95
C GLU A 35 -69.71 40.62 -16.05
N THR A 36 -69.51 39.64 -16.93
CA THR A 36 -68.22 39.18 -17.52
C THR A 36 -67.19 38.45 -16.64
N LEU A 37 -67.05 37.15 -16.91
CA LEU A 37 -65.78 36.41 -16.84
C LEU A 37 -65.39 35.99 -18.28
N PRO A 38 -64.11 35.73 -18.57
CA PRO A 38 -62.97 36.60 -18.31
C PRO A 38 -62.29 36.98 -19.64
N THR A 39 -62.05 38.28 -19.87
CA THR A 39 -61.21 38.71 -21.00
C THR A 39 -59.79 38.19 -20.77
N PHE A 40 -59.35 37.24 -21.60
CA PHE A 40 -57.97 36.74 -21.59
C PHE A 40 -57.03 37.86 -22.07
N ALA A 41 -56.53 38.65 -21.12
CA ALA A 41 -55.60 39.73 -21.35
C ALA A 41 -54.26 39.18 -21.88
N PHE A 42 -54.13 39.15 -23.21
CA PHE A 42 -52.92 38.79 -23.94
C PHE A 42 -51.85 39.85 -23.65
N GLY A 43 -51.05 39.59 -22.62
CA GLY A 43 -50.28 40.62 -21.90
C GLY A 43 -49.92 40.20 -20.47
N GLY A 44 -50.62 39.21 -19.90
CA GLY A 44 -50.07 38.42 -18.80
C GLY A 44 -48.75 37.77 -19.24
N ALA A 45 -47.64 38.18 -18.62
CA ALA A 45 -46.31 37.69 -18.97
C ALA A 45 -46.26 36.16 -18.94
N ILE A 46 -45.59 35.55 -19.93
CA ILE A 46 -45.36 34.10 -19.94
C ILE A 46 -44.56 33.74 -18.69
N GLN A 47 -45.25 33.24 -17.67
CA GLN A 47 -44.62 32.77 -16.45
C GLN A 47 -43.93 31.44 -16.78
N THR A 48 -42.73 31.53 -17.35
CA THR A 48 -41.81 30.40 -17.49
C THR A 48 -41.46 29.93 -16.09
N ARG A 49 -42.27 29.00 -15.58
CA ARG A 49 -42.04 28.30 -14.32
C ARG A 49 -40.79 27.46 -14.50
N ASN A 50 -39.63 28.06 -14.20
CA ASN A 50 -38.34 27.41 -14.30
C ASN A 50 -38.43 26.04 -13.65
N SER A 51 -38.28 24.98 -14.46
CA SER A 51 -38.48 23.60 -14.00
C SER A 51 -37.66 23.36 -12.73
N ALA A 52 -38.32 23.01 -11.63
CA ALA A 52 -37.68 22.83 -10.34
C ALA A 52 -36.43 21.96 -10.50
N LYS A 53 -35.27 22.55 -10.18
CA LYS A 53 -33.96 22.16 -10.70
C LYS A 53 -33.73 20.64 -10.62
N ARG A 54 -33.73 19.94 -11.78
CA ARG A 54 -33.17 18.58 -11.94
C ARG A 54 -31.64 18.63 -11.79
N GLY A 55 -31.20 19.00 -10.60
CA GLY A 55 -29.84 19.32 -10.23
C GLY A 55 -29.71 19.40 -8.70
N GLY A 56 -30.51 18.60 -7.99
CA GLY A 56 -30.13 18.07 -6.69
C GLY A 56 -28.95 17.12 -6.89
N GLY A 57 -27.74 17.69 -7.01
CA GLY A 57 -26.49 16.92 -7.06
C GLY A 57 -26.37 16.01 -5.84
N THR A 58 -25.68 14.88 -6.00
CA THR A 58 -25.75 13.71 -5.09
C THR A 58 -25.72 14.09 -3.61
N THR A 59 -26.88 14.01 -2.96
CA THR A 59 -27.06 14.42 -1.56
C THR A 59 -26.36 13.45 -0.62
N LYS A 60 -25.44 14.00 0.20
CA LYS A 60 -24.56 13.31 1.16
C LYS A 60 -23.52 12.37 0.52
N ASN A 61 -22.30 12.88 0.35
CA ASN A 61 -21.12 12.10 -0.05
C ASN A 61 -20.61 11.20 1.10
N ASN A 62 -21.24 10.04 1.30
CA ASN A 62 -20.75 8.99 2.21
C ASN A 62 -20.36 7.71 1.44
N ARG A 63 -19.44 7.85 0.48
CA ARG A 63 -18.96 6.75 -0.37
C ARG A 63 -17.52 6.38 -0.02
N ASN A 64 -17.34 5.54 1.01
CA ASN A 64 -16.03 5.12 1.50
C ASN A 64 -15.76 3.63 1.18
N SER A 65 -14.59 3.32 0.62
CA SER A 65 -14.16 1.94 0.40
C SER A 65 -13.52 1.35 1.66
N ALA A 66 -13.91 0.13 2.07
CA ALA A 66 -13.29 -0.55 3.21
C ALA A 66 -11.75 -0.70 3.04
N GLY A 67 -11.00 -0.59 4.13
CA GLY A 67 -9.53 -0.59 4.12
C GLY A 67 -8.91 -1.85 3.49
N ARG A 68 -7.92 -1.68 2.61
CA ARG A 68 -7.31 -2.78 1.81
C ARG A 68 -6.24 -3.62 2.54
N ARG A 69 -6.08 -3.44 3.87
CA ARG A 69 -5.16 -4.22 4.75
C ARG A 69 -3.70 -4.32 4.24
N LEU A 70 -3.22 -3.27 3.59
CA LEU A 70 -1.85 -3.12 3.08
C LEU A 70 -0.81 -3.06 4.23
N GLY A 71 0.46 -2.83 3.88
CA GLY A 71 1.58 -2.69 4.81
C GLY A 71 2.44 -3.94 4.93
N VAL A 72 3.47 -3.82 5.78
CA VAL A 72 4.36 -4.92 6.19
C VAL A 72 3.56 -6.02 6.90
N LYS A 73 4.01 -7.28 6.75
CA LYS A 73 3.41 -8.48 7.36
C LYS A 73 4.43 -9.33 8.14
N ARG A 74 5.70 -9.30 7.74
CA ARG A 74 6.85 -9.81 8.51
C ARG A 74 7.81 -8.66 8.77
N SER A 75 8.10 -8.37 10.04
CA SER A 75 9.04 -7.31 10.43
C SER A 75 10.50 -7.77 10.29
N GLY A 76 11.44 -6.83 10.43
CA GLY A 76 12.87 -7.16 10.44
C GLY A 76 13.22 -8.17 11.54
N SER A 77 14.26 -8.96 11.29
CA SER A 77 14.78 -10.00 12.19
C SER A 77 13.81 -11.16 12.51
N MET A 78 12.65 -11.25 11.84
CA MET A 78 11.79 -12.44 11.90
C MET A 78 12.28 -13.53 10.96
N PHE A 79 12.18 -14.79 11.41
CA PHE A 79 12.30 -15.96 10.53
C PHE A 79 11.04 -16.12 9.66
N VAL A 80 11.21 -16.55 8.40
CA VAL A 80 10.16 -16.73 7.40
C VAL A 80 10.41 -17.99 6.56
N TYR A 81 9.32 -18.56 6.05
CA TYR A 81 9.32 -19.70 5.14
C TYR A 81 9.13 -19.25 3.67
N PRO A 82 9.55 -20.06 2.67
CA PRO A 82 9.29 -19.76 1.26
C PRO A 82 7.79 -19.63 0.99
N GLY A 83 7.42 -18.64 0.17
CA GLY A 83 6.03 -18.28 -0.13
C GLY A 83 5.39 -17.29 0.85
N GLU A 84 5.99 -17.02 2.02
CA GLU A 84 5.41 -16.07 2.97
C GLU A 84 5.41 -14.63 2.45
N ILE A 85 4.29 -13.93 2.66
CA ILE A 85 4.13 -12.52 2.29
C ILE A 85 4.88 -11.64 3.30
N LEU A 86 5.80 -10.82 2.78
CA LEU A 86 6.60 -9.87 3.57
C LEU A 86 5.93 -8.49 3.62
N VAL A 87 5.48 -7.97 2.47
CA VAL A 87 4.89 -6.63 2.34
C VAL A 87 3.78 -6.62 1.28
N ARG A 88 2.59 -6.11 1.61
CA ARG A 88 1.53 -5.80 0.64
C ARG A 88 1.46 -4.29 0.39
N GLN A 89 1.57 -3.87 -0.87
CA GLN A 89 1.72 -2.46 -1.23
C GLN A 89 0.91 -2.05 -2.46
N ARG A 90 1.02 -0.78 -2.86
CA ARG A 90 0.49 -0.23 -4.11
C ARG A 90 1.61 0.55 -4.78
N GLY A 91 2.01 0.11 -5.97
CA GLY A 91 3.35 0.43 -6.50
C GLY A 91 4.47 -0.16 -5.64
N THR A 92 5.70 0.18 -5.96
CA THR A 92 6.91 -0.32 -5.26
C THR A 92 7.43 0.71 -4.26
N SER A 93 6.82 0.78 -3.07
CA SER A 93 7.41 1.51 -1.93
C SER A 93 8.65 0.80 -1.39
N TRP A 94 8.65 -0.53 -1.50
CA TRP A 94 9.80 -1.40 -1.32
C TRP A 94 10.00 -2.26 -2.57
N HIS A 95 11.25 -2.59 -2.88
CA HIS A 95 11.65 -3.48 -3.96
C HIS A 95 12.06 -4.85 -3.42
N ALA A 96 12.00 -5.87 -4.28
CA ALA A 96 12.55 -7.19 -3.98
C ALA A 96 14.09 -7.09 -3.93
N GLY A 97 14.67 -7.55 -2.83
CA GLY A 97 16.11 -7.73 -2.64
C GLY A 97 16.53 -9.20 -2.74
N GLU A 98 17.58 -9.56 -2.01
CA GLU A 98 18.11 -10.93 -1.98
C GLU A 98 17.05 -11.91 -1.43
N ASN A 99 16.87 -13.06 -2.09
CA ASN A 99 15.91 -14.14 -1.76
C ASN A 99 14.43 -13.74 -1.67
N VAL A 100 14.04 -12.61 -2.26
CA VAL A 100 12.66 -12.10 -2.32
C VAL A 100 12.20 -11.98 -3.77
N LYS A 101 10.91 -12.24 -4.02
CA LYS A 101 10.25 -12.04 -5.32
C LYS A 101 9.04 -11.12 -5.18
N MET A 102 8.55 -10.61 -6.31
CA MET A 102 7.46 -9.63 -6.39
C MET A 102 6.31 -10.19 -7.24
N GLY A 103 5.10 -10.21 -6.68
CA GLY A 103 3.89 -10.62 -7.39
C GLY A 103 3.26 -9.51 -8.23
N ARG A 104 2.25 -9.85 -9.04
CA ARG A 104 1.53 -8.94 -9.96
C ARG A 104 0.98 -7.66 -9.30
N ASP A 105 0.60 -7.70 -8.03
CA ASP A 105 0.09 -6.52 -7.29
C ASP A 105 1.20 -5.75 -6.55
N HIS A 106 2.47 -6.05 -6.82
CA HIS A 106 3.68 -5.59 -6.14
C HIS A 106 3.86 -6.13 -4.70
N THR A 107 3.07 -7.12 -4.27
CA THR A 107 3.32 -7.84 -3.01
C THR A 107 4.68 -8.53 -3.04
N LEU A 108 5.49 -8.32 -1.99
CA LEU A 108 6.78 -8.98 -1.81
C LEU A 108 6.62 -10.28 -1.01
N TYR A 109 7.28 -11.34 -1.43
CA TYR A 109 7.25 -12.66 -0.77
C TYR A 109 8.62 -13.34 -0.75
N ALA A 110 8.86 -14.15 0.28
CA ALA A 110 10.11 -14.92 0.45
C ALA A 110 10.22 -16.06 -0.57
N THR A 111 11.42 -16.32 -1.09
CA THR A 111 11.72 -17.43 -2.01
C THR A 111 12.47 -18.57 -1.34
N GLU A 112 13.26 -18.28 -0.30
CA GLU A 112 14.06 -19.23 0.48
C GLU A 112 13.75 -19.02 1.98
N PRO A 113 13.90 -20.05 2.85
CA PRO A 113 13.73 -19.90 4.29
C PRO A 113 14.90 -19.08 4.89
N GLY A 114 14.60 -18.19 5.84
CA GLY A 114 15.63 -17.33 6.44
C GLY A 114 15.07 -16.16 7.24
N VAL A 115 15.89 -15.12 7.46
CA VAL A 115 15.58 -13.97 8.32
C VAL A 115 15.37 -12.70 7.50
N VAL A 116 14.26 -11.98 7.74
CA VAL A 116 13.90 -10.76 6.98
C VAL A 116 14.75 -9.56 7.35
N TRP A 117 15.31 -8.88 6.36
CA TRP A 117 16.02 -7.60 6.51
C TRP A 117 15.43 -6.51 5.60
N PHE A 118 15.34 -5.30 6.13
CA PHE A 118 14.93 -4.08 5.40
C PHE A 118 16.15 -3.18 5.23
N TYR A 119 16.55 -2.90 3.99
CA TYR A 119 17.82 -2.21 3.72
C TYR A 119 17.75 -1.16 2.59
N LYS A 120 18.79 -0.34 2.53
CA LYS A 120 19.06 0.60 1.43
C LYS A 120 20.18 0.03 0.55
N PRO A 121 20.24 0.36 -0.76
CA PRO A 121 21.41 0.02 -1.56
C PRO A 121 22.66 0.62 -0.93
N GLN A 122 23.76 -0.15 -0.88
CA GLN A 122 25.07 0.45 -0.66
C GLN A 122 25.29 1.47 -1.78
N GLN A 123 25.54 2.73 -1.40
CA GLN A 123 26.05 3.69 -2.36
C GLN A 123 27.41 3.17 -2.79
N ALA A 124 27.62 2.98 -4.09
CA ALA A 124 28.94 2.68 -4.61
C ALA A 124 29.87 3.81 -4.16
N GLN A 125 30.82 3.50 -3.29
CA GLN A 125 31.86 4.44 -2.95
C GLN A 125 32.53 4.81 -4.28
N LYS A 126 32.48 6.08 -4.65
CA LYS A 126 33.24 6.56 -5.81
C LYS A 126 34.69 6.27 -5.47
N HIS A 127 35.29 5.29 -6.12
CA HIS A 127 36.72 5.04 -6.02
C HIS A 127 37.38 6.39 -6.28
N ALA A 128 38.07 6.93 -5.26
CA ALA A 128 38.71 8.22 -5.36
C ALA A 128 39.71 8.11 -6.52
N GLU A 129 39.41 8.81 -7.62
CA GLU A 129 40.21 8.75 -8.83
C GLU A 129 41.59 9.32 -8.47
N GLN A 130 42.53 8.41 -8.17
CA GLN A 130 43.91 8.75 -7.85
C GLN A 130 44.56 9.27 -9.12
N LYS A 131 44.28 10.55 -9.39
CA LYS A 131 44.82 11.33 -10.50
C LYS A 131 46.34 11.22 -10.39
N PRO A 132 47.01 10.48 -11.30
CA PRO A 132 48.43 10.20 -11.14
C PRO A 132 49.18 11.52 -11.14
N ALA A 133 50.07 11.72 -10.17
CA ALA A 133 50.97 12.86 -10.16
C ALA A 133 51.81 12.79 -11.44
N LEU A 134 51.78 13.87 -12.24
CA LEU A 134 52.39 13.89 -13.57
C LEU A 134 53.92 13.96 -13.48
N GLY A 135 54.53 12.79 -13.34
CA GLY A 135 55.92 12.53 -13.70
C GLY A 135 55.98 11.84 -15.06
N GLU A 136 56.67 12.49 -16.00
CA GLU A 136 57.29 11.88 -17.19
C GLU A 136 56.41 11.29 -18.32
N LEU A 137 56.04 12.22 -19.23
CA LEU A 137 56.27 12.13 -20.69
C LEU A 137 55.44 11.17 -21.58
N PRO A 138 55.35 11.43 -22.91
CA PRO A 138 54.10 11.18 -23.63
C PRO A 138 54.21 10.21 -24.80
N LEU A 139 53.94 8.92 -24.55
CA LEU A 139 53.34 8.07 -25.58
C LEU A 139 51.82 8.09 -25.41
N ARG A 140 51.18 9.03 -26.11
CA ARG A 140 49.72 9.03 -26.32
C ARG A 140 49.36 7.84 -27.22
N LEU A 141 49.31 6.65 -26.63
CA LEU A 141 48.64 5.51 -27.23
C LEU A 141 47.21 5.97 -27.55
N LEU A 142 46.89 6.12 -28.84
CA LEU A 142 45.54 6.46 -29.27
C LEU A 142 44.64 5.33 -28.78
N LYS A 143 43.81 5.62 -27.78
CA LYS A 143 42.84 4.67 -27.25
C LYS A 143 42.05 4.13 -28.45
N PRO A 144 42.07 2.81 -28.73
CA PRO A 144 41.45 2.29 -29.93
C PRO A 144 40.00 2.73 -29.98
N THR A 145 39.53 3.15 -31.15
CA THR A 145 38.21 3.78 -31.33
C THR A 145 37.10 2.73 -31.30
N THR A 146 37.03 1.98 -30.19
CA THR A 146 35.80 1.35 -29.73
C THR A 146 34.72 2.42 -29.74
N ILE A 147 33.68 2.20 -30.55
CA ILE A 147 32.52 3.09 -30.64
C ILE A 147 31.86 3.10 -29.26
N THR A 148 32.27 4.07 -28.45
CA THR A 148 31.79 4.25 -27.10
C THR A 148 30.41 4.86 -27.26
N GLN A 149 29.39 3.99 -27.35
CA GLN A 149 28.00 4.37 -27.20
C GLN A 149 27.93 5.30 -26.00
N ALA A 150 27.55 6.56 -26.23
CA ALA A 150 27.74 7.61 -25.24
C ALA A 150 27.04 7.19 -23.95
N THR A 151 27.83 6.90 -22.90
CA THR A 151 27.32 6.52 -21.58
C THR A 151 26.27 7.56 -21.21
N PRO A 152 24.98 7.21 -21.14
CA PRO A 152 23.91 8.20 -21.20
C PRO A 152 24.09 9.16 -20.03
N GLU A 153 24.45 10.40 -20.36
CA GLU A 153 24.93 11.38 -19.38
C GLU A 153 23.92 11.44 -18.25
N ALA A 154 24.36 11.12 -17.03
CA ALA A 154 23.48 10.62 -15.98
C ALA A 154 22.41 11.65 -15.59
N VAL A 155 21.26 11.57 -16.28
CA VAL A 155 20.29 12.67 -16.38
C VAL A 155 19.86 13.10 -14.99
N LYS A 156 20.39 14.26 -14.58
CA LYS A 156 20.09 14.87 -13.28
C LYS A 156 18.57 15.08 -13.26
N PRO A 157 17.83 14.42 -12.35
CA PRO A 157 16.37 14.49 -12.38
C PRO A 157 15.93 15.95 -12.17
N HIS A 158 14.87 16.36 -12.89
CA HIS A 158 14.31 17.70 -12.77
C HIS A 158 14.06 18.02 -11.28
N PRO A 159 14.44 19.21 -10.77
CA PRO A 159 14.55 19.47 -9.33
C PRO A 159 13.24 19.29 -8.54
N SER A 160 12.07 19.43 -9.20
CA SER A 160 10.76 19.14 -8.58
C SER A 160 10.46 17.65 -8.37
N SER A 161 11.26 16.74 -8.92
CA SER A 161 11.09 15.28 -8.81
C SER A 161 12.36 14.60 -8.29
N PRO A 162 12.75 14.84 -7.02
CA PRO A 162 13.80 14.07 -6.38
C PRO A 162 13.38 12.60 -6.31
N ARG A 163 14.01 11.76 -7.15
CA ARG A 163 13.78 10.30 -7.17
C ARG A 163 14.02 9.75 -5.76
N ARG A 164 12.96 9.28 -5.10
CA ARG A 164 13.08 8.62 -3.79
C ARG A 164 14.05 7.44 -3.91
N GLU A 165 15.03 7.43 -3.01
CA GLU A 165 16.00 6.35 -2.88
C GLU A 165 15.27 5.00 -2.75
N ARG A 166 15.61 4.04 -3.62
CA ARG A 166 15.02 2.70 -3.59
C ARG A 166 15.33 2.02 -2.27
N ARG A 167 14.33 1.39 -1.67
CA ARG A 167 14.48 0.58 -0.45
C ARG A 167 14.15 -0.87 -0.77
N TYR A 168 14.84 -1.81 -0.14
CA TYR A 168 14.76 -3.23 -0.45
C TYR A 168 14.34 -4.04 0.77
N VAL A 169 13.64 -5.15 0.52
CA VAL A 169 13.42 -6.22 1.51
C VAL A 169 14.11 -7.46 0.98
N GLY A 170 14.95 -8.07 1.80
CA GLY A 170 15.60 -9.35 1.50
C GLY A 170 15.41 -10.35 2.62
N VAL A 171 15.78 -11.60 2.35
CA VAL A 171 15.80 -12.70 3.33
C VAL A 171 17.22 -13.26 3.40
N ALA A 172 17.87 -13.07 4.54
CA ALA A 172 19.20 -13.61 4.80
C ALA A 172 19.12 -15.08 5.21
N LEU A 173 20.00 -15.93 4.68
CA LEU A 173 19.98 -17.37 4.95
C LEU A 173 20.36 -17.75 6.39
N SER A 174 21.22 -16.96 7.02
CA SER A 174 21.54 -17.04 8.45
C SER A 174 21.14 -15.75 9.17
N ARG A 175 21.05 -15.80 10.51
CA ARG A 175 20.73 -14.63 11.34
C ARG A 175 21.88 -13.61 11.42
N GLU A 176 23.11 -14.09 11.21
CA GLU A 176 24.36 -13.31 11.28
C GLU A 176 24.65 -12.57 9.97
N LEU A 177 24.21 -13.09 8.83
CA LEU A 177 24.35 -12.45 7.54
C LEU A 177 23.48 -11.18 7.50
N SER A 178 24.13 -10.01 7.48
CA SER A 178 23.47 -8.72 7.28
C SER A 178 23.36 -8.37 5.79
N LEU A 179 22.26 -7.72 5.41
CA LEU A 179 22.01 -7.28 4.03
C LEU A 179 22.14 -5.75 3.90
N PRO A 180 22.64 -5.21 2.77
CA PRO A 180 23.00 -5.91 1.53
C PRO A 180 24.36 -6.62 1.59
N THR A 181 24.48 -7.73 0.85
CA THR A 181 25.76 -8.44 0.67
C THR A 181 26.81 -7.54 0.00
N LYS A 182 28.07 -7.62 0.45
CA LYS A 182 29.19 -6.84 -0.12
C LYS A 182 29.39 -7.17 -1.62
N ILE A 183 29.59 -6.14 -2.44
CA ILE A 183 29.93 -6.31 -3.87
C ILE A 183 31.26 -7.08 -3.99
N GLY A 184 31.27 -8.13 -4.81
CA GLY A 184 32.43 -9.01 -5.01
C GLY A 184 32.53 -10.20 -4.04
N ALA A 185 31.75 -10.23 -2.95
CA ALA A 185 31.67 -11.41 -2.11
C ALA A 185 30.96 -12.59 -2.82
N PRO A 186 31.32 -13.86 -2.52
CA PRO A 186 30.57 -15.01 -3.00
C PRO A 186 29.12 -14.93 -2.49
N ARG A 187 28.14 -15.19 -3.36
CA ARG A 187 26.74 -15.16 -2.97
C ARG A 187 26.39 -16.43 -2.17
N PRO A 188 25.95 -16.32 -0.91
CA PRO A 188 25.47 -17.48 -0.18
C PRO A 188 24.23 -18.05 -0.88
N ARG A 189 24.15 -19.37 -0.95
CA ARG A 189 23.03 -20.12 -1.54
C ARG A 189 22.75 -21.32 -0.67
N ARG A 190 21.49 -21.66 -0.50
CA ARG A 190 21.06 -22.85 0.25
C ARG A 190 20.59 -23.93 -0.71
N PHE A 191 21.22 -25.09 -0.65
CA PHE A 191 20.81 -26.26 -1.42
C PHE A 191 20.00 -27.20 -0.52
N ASP A 192 18.68 -26.95 -0.42
CA ASP A 192 17.73 -27.80 0.32
C ASP A 192 17.47 -29.15 -0.36
N LYS A 193 18.53 -29.88 -0.68
CA LYS A 193 18.51 -31.26 -1.19
C LYS A 193 19.11 -32.18 -0.13
N ILE A 194 18.56 -33.39 -0.02
CA ILE A 194 19.01 -34.40 0.93
C ILE A 194 19.43 -35.64 0.13
N ASP A 195 20.63 -36.15 0.38
CA ASP A 195 21.12 -37.37 -0.26
C ASP A 195 20.41 -38.59 0.34
N LEU A 196 19.49 -39.17 -0.44
CA LEU A 196 18.63 -40.28 -0.01
C LEU A 196 19.45 -41.45 0.55
N ASN A 197 20.52 -41.83 -0.15
CA ASN A 197 21.43 -42.91 0.24
C ASN A 197 22.11 -42.66 1.61
N ALA A 198 22.35 -41.41 1.99
CA ALA A 198 22.92 -41.07 3.30
C ALA A 198 21.85 -41.13 4.40
N LEU A 199 20.66 -40.58 4.12
CA LEU A 199 19.50 -40.60 5.02
C LEU A 199 18.95 -42.02 5.24
N GLU A 200 19.09 -42.93 4.29
CA GLU A 200 18.78 -44.35 4.47
C GLU A 200 19.77 -45.06 5.40
N ARG A 201 21.08 -44.82 5.23
CA ARG A 201 22.12 -45.32 6.17
C ARG A 201 21.93 -44.77 7.58
N GLU A 202 21.58 -43.50 7.73
CA GLU A 202 21.27 -42.87 9.01
C GLU A 202 20.07 -43.56 9.71
N LYS A 203 18.99 -43.82 8.96
CA LYS A 203 17.83 -44.58 9.45
C LYS A 203 18.18 -46.01 9.86
N GLU A 204 19.08 -46.68 9.13
CA GLU A 204 19.56 -48.00 9.50
C GLU A 204 20.39 -47.99 10.79
N LEU A 205 21.27 -47.01 10.97
CA LEU A 205 22.08 -46.88 12.19
C LEU A 205 21.19 -46.66 13.42
N ARG A 206 20.19 -45.75 13.33
CA ARG A 206 19.21 -45.59 14.42
C ARG A 206 18.39 -46.85 14.69
N ARG A 207 17.97 -47.60 13.65
CA ARG A 207 17.32 -48.91 13.81
C ARG A 207 18.21 -49.94 14.51
N LYS A 208 19.53 -49.83 14.38
CA LYS A 208 20.54 -50.67 15.05
C LYS A 208 20.92 -50.15 16.46
N GLY A 209 20.24 -49.11 16.97
CA GLY A 209 20.53 -48.49 18.27
C GLY A 209 21.80 -47.63 18.29
N ILE A 210 22.39 -47.35 17.13
CA ILE A 210 23.59 -46.51 16.98
C ILE A 210 23.11 -45.11 16.60
N GLU A 211 23.10 -44.18 17.56
CA GLU A 211 22.94 -42.77 17.21
C GLU A 211 24.16 -42.30 16.39
N PRO A 212 23.96 -41.67 15.23
CA PRO A 212 25.05 -41.15 14.44
C PRO A 212 25.73 -40.02 15.22
N ILE A 213 27.07 -40.07 15.34
CA ILE A 213 27.86 -38.94 15.83
C ILE A 213 27.54 -37.74 14.93
N ALA A 214 27.02 -36.67 15.53
CA ALA A 214 26.71 -35.45 14.79
C ALA A 214 28.02 -34.89 14.22
N LEU A 215 28.14 -34.92 12.89
CA LEU A 215 29.18 -34.18 12.19
C LEU A 215 28.88 -32.68 12.36
N ASP A 216 29.68 -32.00 13.18
CA ASP A 216 29.51 -30.57 13.43
C ASP A 216 29.50 -29.80 12.10
N PRO A 217 28.47 -29.00 11.80
CA PRO A 217 28.30 -28.31 10.51
C PRO A 217 29.26 -27.13 10.32
N SER A 218 30.35 -27.07 11.09
CA SER A 218 31.45 -26.11 11.02
C SER A 218 32.71 -26.67 10.34
N LEU A 219 32.71 -27.95 9.96
CA LEU A 219 33.85 -28.68 9.36
C LEU A 219 33.64 -29.05 7.87
N ALA A 220 32.76 -28.34 7.15
CA ALA A 220 32.43 -28.56 5.73
C ALA A 220 32.27 -27.24 4.95
#